data_AF-A0A8X6RC26-F1
#
_entry.id   AF-A0A8X6RC26-F1
#
_cell.length_a   1.000
_cell.length_b   1.000
_cell.length_c   1.000
_cell.angle_alpha   90.00
_cell.angle_beta   90.00
_cell.angle_gamma   90.00
#
_symmetry.space_group_name_H-M   'P 1'
#
loop_
_entity.id
_entity.type
_entity.pdbx_description
1 polymer ?
#
loop_
_entity_poly.entity_id
_entity_poly.type
_entity_poly.pdbx_seq_one_letter_code
_entity_poly.pdbx_strand_id
1 'polypeptide(L)'
;MGYFALYLILDSEASLYVDDLQISCEGSDMRMIERQLQTAVNNILKWCDTNGHSISASKSCCVHFCRKRGIHPDPEIRIRVVKHLLGADRTSLLRVYQAIVLSRIDYGCVAYGSACNSTLQKLDPVHHMALRICSGAFRTSPVQSLYVNCHQLPLDLRRRKLSLAFFFKILSVPSHPLQNVYMSTSMKRLYDARPSNIRPFMDRMKLHISELDLPNVRIQQRNLFLFQPWNTPRFHYINPFATYSKSTVAPVVFQRVFAYHRSQYSRYSAIYTDGSKRADYVGCGVVIEDIMHGYRLDTSCSIFTAEAVAIYRALQLIDSTMPRKYCIYTDSMSVLEALENYHDRCHPVVCTILDITSRLYSKGFDIVFCWLPSHVGIIGNEQADSAAKSATTHLPLAVPLSDMKRVIMHHIFKIWQESWSQQLDNKLHSVKPVIGAWPVMPMRRTDVKLTRLRIGHTRFTHRHLLFGERAPECPSCHVSYTVHHILIDCPVFNHHRITFFSYIYFNLI
;
A
#
# COMPACT_ATOMS: atom_id res chain seq x y z
N MET A 1 -4.60 -18.44 29.36
CA MET A 1 -3.45 -18.36 28.46
C MET A 1 -3.38 -16.98 27.86
N GLY A 2 -2.37 -16.22 28.27
CA GLY A 2 -2.04 -14.92 27.70
C GLY A 2 -0.79 -15.05 26.83
N TYR A 3 -0.81 -14.41 25.67
CA TYR A 3 0.34 -14.30 24.78
C TYR A 3 1.03 -12.96 25.05
N PHE A 4 2.35 -12.92 25.09
CA PHE A 4 3.11 -11.69 25.29
C PHE A 4 4.10 -11.55 24.16
N ALA A 5 4.23 -10.35 23.61
CA ALA A 5 5.24 -10.02 22.62
C ALA A 5 5.91 -8.70 23.02
N LEU A 6 7.21 -8.73 23.20
CA LEU A 6 8.06 -7.58 23.46
C LEU A 6 8.83 -7.26 22.17
N TYR A 7 8.80 -6.01 21.74
CA TYR A 7 9.57 -5.50 20.61
C TYR A 7 10.69 -4.63 21.14
N LEU A 8 11.93 -5.03 20.87
CA LEU A 8 13.15 -4.29 21.16
C LEU A 8 13.65 -3.67 19.86
N ILE A 9 13.86 -2.35 19.86
CA ILE A 9 14.42 -1.62 18.72
C ILE A 9 15.86 -1.26 19.06
N LEU A 10 16.80 -1.74 18.25
CA LEU A 10 18.24 -1.43 18.36
C LEU A 10 18.51 -0.11 17.63
N ASP A 11 19.37 0.76 18.18
CA ASP A 11 19.81 2.00 17.53
C ASP A 11 21.31 1.90 17.19
N SER A 12 21.65 2.00 15.90
CA SER A 12 22.96 2.49 15.39
C SER A 12 22.87 2.96 13.92
N GLU A 13 23.63 4.01 13.58
CA GLU A 13 23.65 4.69 12.28
C GLU A 13 24.21 3.84 11.12
N ALA A 14 23.64 4.08 9.92
CA ALA A 14 24.02 3.65 8.57
C ALA A 14 23.77 2.18 8.11
N SER A 15 22.62 2.04 7.43
CA SER A 15 22.20 1.10 6.36
C SER A 15 22.23 -0.43 6.57
N LEU A 16 21.08 -1.03 6.93
CA LEU A 16 20.01 -1.57 6.05
C LEU A 16 19.45 -2.92 6.59
N TYR A 17 18.27 -2.83 7.23
CA TYR A 17 17.23 -3.87 7.43
C TYR A 17 17.45 -5.02 8.44
N VAL A 18 17.70 -4.74 9.73
CA VAL A 18 17.73 -5.80 10.78
C VAL A 18 17.23 -5.37 12.19
N ASP A 19 17.15 -4.07 12.51
CA ASP A 19 17.16 -3.54 13.91
C ASP A 19 15.94 -3.84 14.82
N ASP A 20 14.91 -4.54 14.32
CA ASP A 20 13.69 -4.88 15.06
C ASP A 20 13.74 -6.32 15.61
N LEU A 21 13.83 -6.48 16.94
CA LEU A 21 13.85 -7.78 17.61
C LEU A 21 12.54 -8.05 18.37
N GLN A 22 11.92 -9.21 18.15
CA GLN A 22 10.71 -9.64 18.87
C GLN A 22 10.99 -10.83 19.80
N ILE A 23 10.55 -10.74 21.05
CA ILE A 23 10.58 -11.83 22.04
C ILE A 23 9.16 -12.09 22.51
N SER A 24 8.74 -13.36 22.60
CA SER A 24 7.41 -13.70 23.09
C SER A 24 7.43 -14.80 24.16
N CYS A 25 6.45 -14.74 25.06
CA CYS A 25 6.25 -15.72 26.13
C CYS A 25 4.74 -15.97 26.31
N GLU A 26 4.35 -17.19 26.68
CA GLU A 26 2.96 -17.56 26.99
C GLU A 26 2.90 -18.27 28.35
N GLY A 27 1.86 -18.00 29.13
CA GLY A 27 1.65 -18.68 30.41
C GLY A 27 0.30 -18.39 31.08
N SER A 28 0.10 -19.01 32.23
CA SER A 28 -1.08 -18.84 33.10
C SER A 28 -0.83 -17.92 34.31
N ASP A 29 0.43 -17.77 34.73
CA ASP A 29 0.90 -16.92 35.84
C ASP A 29 1.67 -15.70 35.31
N MET A 30 1.20 -14.50 35.67
CA MET A 30 1.78 -13.24 35.24
C MET A 30 3.21 -13.04 35.74
N ARG A 31 3.49 -13.40 37.01
CA ARG A 31 4.78 -13.14 37.63
C ARG A 31 5.89 -13.97 36.98
N MET A 32 5.56 -15.19 36.60
CA MET A 32 6.49 -16.08 35.90
C MET A 32 6.82 -15.57 34.51
N ILE A 33 5.83 -15.09 33.77
CA ILE A 33 5.99 -14.51 32.43
C ILE A 33 6.83 -13.24 32.48
N GLU A 34 6.52 -12.34 33.42
CA GLU A 34 7.28 -11.10 33.63
C GLU A 34 8.76 -11.42 33.92
N ARG A 35 9.03 -12.37 34.82
CA ARG A 35 10.39 -12.80 35.14
C ARG A 35 11.13 -13.37 33.92
N GLN A 36 10.47 -14.21 33.12
CA GLN A 36 11.07 -14.81 31.93
C GLN A 36 11.40 -13.76 30.87
N LEU A 37 10.47 -12.85 30.59
CA LEU A 37 10.68 -11.76 29.64
C LEU A 37 11.77 -10.80 30.13
N GLN A 38 11.76 -10.43 31.41
CA GLN A 38 12.79 -9.56 31.98
C GLN A 38 14.18 -10.22 31.92
N THR A 39 14.26 -11.52 32.15
CA THR A 39 15.53 -12.27 32.04
C THR A 39 16.03 -12.27 30.59
N ALA A 40 15.15 -12.50 29.61
CA ALA A 40 15.50 -12.44 28.20
C ALA A 40 16.01 -11.04 27.80
N VAL A 41 15.31 -9.98 28.23
CA VAL A 41 15.73 -8.58 28.01
C VAL A 41 17.09 -8.28 28.62
N ASN A 42 17.32 -8.70 29.87
CA ASN A 42 18.60 -8.48 30.55
C ASN A 42 19.76 -9.19 29.82
N ASN A 43 19.52 -10.41 29.32
CA ASN A 43 20.53 -11.15 28.55
C ASN A 43 20.86 -10.45 27.24
N ILE A 44 19.86 -9.89 26.55
CA ILE A 44 20.07 -9.14 25.31
C ILE A 44 20.77 -7.82 25.59
N LEU A 45 20.38 -7.09 26.64
CA LEU A 45 21.08 -5.86 27.04
C LEU A 45 22.56 -6.12 27.32
N LYS A 46 22.86 -7.21 28.05
CA LYS A 46 24.24 -7.63 28.30
C LYS A 46 24.99 -7.94 27.00
N TRP A 47 24.34 -8.63 26.06
CA TRP A 47 24.93 -8.90 24.75
C TRP A 47 25.17 -7.61 23.95
N CYS A 48 24.23 -6.68 23.94
CA CYS A 48 24.35 -5.38 23.29
C CYS A 48 25.51 -4.57 23.87
N ASP A 49 25.61 -4.47 25.20
CA ASP A 49 26.70 -3.77 25.88
C ASP A 49 28.07 -4.39 25.55
N THR A 50 28.13 -5.71 25.36
CA THR A 50 29.37 -6.41 24.98
C THR A 50 29.76 -6.19 23.51
N ASN A 51 28.78 -5.99 22.62
CA ASN A 51 28.99 -5.90 21.18
C ASN A 51 28.86 -4.46 20.64
N GLY A 52 28.80 -3.45 21.52
CA GLY A 52 28.73 -2.03 21.12
C GLY A 52 27.38 -1.58 20.56
N HIS A 53 26.29 -2.31 20.83
CA HIS A 53 24.94 -1.93 20.40
C HIS A 53 24.15 -1.28 21.54
N SER A 54 23.22 -0.40 21.19
CA SER A 54 22.31 0.22 22.16
C SER A 54 20.85 -0.13 21.84
N ILE A 55 20.07 -0.46 22.87
CA ILE A 55 18.62 -0.63 22.74
C ILE A 55 17.94 0.69 23.03
N SER A 56 17.14 1.15 22.09
CA SER A 56 16.32 2.35 22.21
C SER A 56 15.13 2.07 23.12
N ALA A 57 15.25 2.45 24.39
CA ALA A 57 14.17 2.28 25.36
C ALA A 57 12.89 2.95 24.85
N SER A 58 12.96 4.22 24.43
CA SER A 58 11.81 5.01 23.95
C SER A 58 11.06 4.41 22.75
N LYS A 59 11.74 3.62 21.92
CA LYS A 59 11.15 2.94 20.76
C LYS A 59 10.70 1.51 21.07
N SER A 60 11.24 0.91 22.12
CA SER A 60 10.90 -0.46 22.54
C SER A 60 9.54 -0.52 23.25
N CYS A 61 8.72 -1.52 22.95
CA CYS A 61 7.37 -1.64 23.50
C CYS A 61 7.02 -3.06 23.96
N CYS A 62 6.30 -3.16 25.08
CA CYS A 62 5.76 -4.41 25.60
C CYS A 62 4.26 -4.52 25.28
N VAL A 63 3.89 -5.62 24.63
CA VAL A 63 2.50 -5.93 24.29
C VAL A 63 2.03 -7.15 25.09
N HIS A 64 0.99 -6.93 25.89
CA HIS A 64 0.34 -7.96 26.68
C HIS A 64 -1.02 -8.34 26.05
N PHE A 65 -1.19 -9.62 25.70
CA PHE A 65 -2.48 -10.18 25.27
C PHE A 65 -3.04 -11.13 26.36
N CYS A 66 -4.08 -10.71 27.10
CA CYS A 66 -4.71 -11.54 28.12
C CYS A 66 -6.11 -12.03 27.71
N ARG A 67 -6.43 -13.31 28.01
CA ARG A 67 -7.79 -13.86 27.91
C ARG A 67 -8.57 -13.84 29.25
N LYS A 68 -7.92 -13.58 30.39
CA LYS A 68 -8.58 -13.57 31.72
C LYS A 68 -9.57 -12.41 31.82
N ARG A 69 -10.70 -12.64 32.49
CA ARG A 69 -11.71 -11.61 32.83
C ARG A 69 -11.38 -11.04 34.22
N GLY A 70 -11.47 -9.72 34.40
CA GLY A 70 -11.22 -9.05 35.68
C GLY A 70 -9.97 -8.15 35.66
N ILE A 71 -9.73 -7.43 36.77
CA ILE A 71 -8.52 -6.62 36.97
C ILE A 71 -7.39 -7.59 37.31
N HIS A 72 -6.35 -7.62 36.48
CA HIS A 72 -5.08 -8.26 36.81
C HIS A 72 -3.96 -7.23 36.61
N PRO A 73 -2.90 -7.28 37.42
CA PRO A 73 -1.73 -6.45 37.17
C PRO A 73 -1.14 -6.82 35.81
N ASP A 74 -0.74 -5.80 35.06
CA ASP A 74 0.03 -5.96 33.84
C ASP A 74 1.51 -6.17 34.18
N PRO A 75 2.31 -6.86 33.33
CA PRO A 75 3.72 -7.12 33.62
C PRO A 75 4.55 -5.84 33.51
N GLU A 76 5.42 -5.59 34.48
CA GLU A 76 6.36 -4.46 34.42
C GLU A 76 7.72 -4.89 33.87
N ILE A 77 7.99 -4.61 32.60
CA ILE A 77 9.31 -4.84 31.98
C ILE A 77 10.13 -3.56 32.00
N ARG A 78 11.39 -3.65 32.42
CA ARG A 78 12.36 -2.56 32.51
C ARG A 78 13.46 -2.73 31.48
N ILE A 79 13.83 -1.64 30.82
CA ILE A 79 15.04 -1.54 30.01
C ILE A 79 15.97 -0.54 30.70
N ARG A 80 17.09 -1.03 31.24
CA ARG A 80 18.01 -0.29 32.12
C ARG A 80 17.31 0.30 33.36
N VAL A 81 16.76 1.51 33.26
CA VAL A 81 16.16 2.28 34.38
C VAL A 81 14.77 2.87 34.03
N VAL A 82 14.33 2.75 32.77
CA VAL A 82 13.08 3.36 32.31
C VAL A 82 11.91 2.38 32.48
N LYS A 83 10.87 2.84 33.21
CA LYS A 83 9.61 2.13 33.38
C LYS A 83 8.75 2.35 32.13
N HIS A 84 8.64 1.36 31.24
CA HIS A 84 7.73 1.48 30.10
C HIS A 84 6.29 1.27 30.57
N LEU A 85 5.49 2.35 30.48
CA LEU A 85 4.03 2.25 30.58
C LEU A 85 3.53 1.32 29.47
N LEU A 86 2.82 0.27 29.86
CA LEU A 86 2.18 -0.67 28.97
C LEU A 86 1.28 0.00 27.93
N GLY A 87 1.25 -0.62 26.77
CA GLY A 87 0.33 -0.30 25.69
C GLY A 87 1.07 0.29 24.52
N ALA A 88 1.59 -0.57 23.65
CA ALA A 88 2.03 -0.16 22.34
C ALA A 88 0.93 0.68 21.67
N ASP A 89 1.34 1.72 20.96
CA ASP A 89 0.43 2.54 20.21
C ASP A 89 -0.29 1.70 19.14
N ARG A 90 -1.42 2.20 18.64
CA ARG A 90 -2.24 1.47 17.68
C ARG A 90 -1.44 1.07 16.43
N THR A 91 -0.49 1.89 15.99
CA THR A 91 0.32 1.62 14.79
C THR A 91 1.20 0.40 15.00
N SER A 92 1.92 0.35 16.13
CA SER A 92 2.77 -0.79 16.48
C SER A 92 1.92 -2.06 16.59
N LEU A 93 0.80 -2.03 17.32
CA LEU A 93 -0.09 -3.19 17.44
C LEU A 93 -0.60 -3.71 16.09
N LEU A 94 -0.97 -2.80 15.17
CA LEU A 94 -1.39 -3.19 13.82
C LEU A 94 -0.26 -3.82 13.02
N ARG A 95 0.99 -3.31 13.13
CA ARG A 95 2.16 -3.92 12.50
C ARG A 95 2.42 -5.33 13.02
N VAL A 96 2.35 -5.54 14.33
CA VAL A 96 2.46 -6.87 14.97
C VAL A 96 1.40 -7.82 14.42
N TYR A 97 0.15 -7.38 14.44
CA TYR A 97 -0.97 -8.15 13.93
C TYR A 97 -0.76 -8.53 12.45
N GLN A 98 -0.34 -7.57 11.62
CA GLN A 98 -0.07 -7.80 10.20
C GLN A 98 1.06 -8.80 9.98
N ALA A 99 2.16 -8.66 10.73
CA ALA A 99 3.36 -9.48 10.59
C ALA A 99 3.16 -10.93 11.06
N ILE A 100 2.38 -11.16 12.11
CA ILE A 100 2.26 -12.49 12.74
C ILE A 100 0.97 -13.21 12.35
N VAL A 101 -0.17 -12.52 12.45
CA VAL A 101 -1.49 -13.14 12.29
C VAL A 101 -1.91 -13.05 10.85
N LEU A 102 -1.90 -11.85 10.28
CA LEU A 102 -2.40 -11.62 8.94
C LEU A 102 -1.52 -12.28 7.87
N SER A 103 -0.19 -12.26 8.05
CA SER A 103 0.75 -12.97 7.16
C SER A 103 0.44 -14.46 7.03
N ARG A 104 0.09 -15.14 8.13
CA ARG A 104 -0.29 -16.56 8.16
C ARG A 104 -1.63 -16.81 7.48
N ILE A 105 -2.61 -15.94 7.72
CA ILE A 105 -3.90 -15.98 7.04
C ILE A 105 -3.69 -15.79 5.53
N ASP A 106 -2.86 -14.82 5.13
CA ASP A 106 -2.64 -14.49 3.72
C ASP A 106 -1.87 -15.56 2.95
N TYR A 107 -0.88 -16.21 3.58
CA TYR A 107 0.03 -17.14 2.91
C TYR A 107 -0.70 -18.26 2.15
N GLY A 108 -1.72 -18.86 2.77
CA GLY A 108 -2.48 -19.98 2.20
C GLY A 108 -3.75 -19.60 1.46
N CYS A 109 -4.10 -18.31 1.39
CA CYS A 109 -5.47 -17.89 1.07
C CYS A 109 -5.92 -18.26 -0.35
N VAL A 110 -4.99 -18.40 -1.28
CA VAL A 110 -5.25 -18.85 -2.64
C VAL A 110 -5.71 -20.31 -2.66
N ALA A 111 -5.13 -21.15 -1.79
CA ALA A 111 -5.43 -22.56 -1.68
C ALA A 111 -6.70 -22.81 -0.86
N TYR A 112 -6.75 -22.32 0.38
CA TYR A 112 -7.92 -22.56 1.24
C TYR A 112 -9.11 -21.66 0.91
N GLY A 113 -8.94 -20.61 0.09
CA GLY A 113 -10.00 -19.67 -0.28
C GLY A 113 -11.13 -20.29 -1.12
N SER A 114 -11.02 -21.56 -1.51
CA SER A 114 -12.11 -22.38 -2.05
C SER A 114 -12.85 -23.18 -0.99
N ALA A 115 -12.58 -23.02 0.31
CA ALA A 115 -13.35 -23.67 1.35
C ALA A 115 -14.76 -23.08 1.44
N CYS A 116 -15.70 -23.84 2.01
CA CYS A 116 -17.06 -23.36 2.25
C CYS A 116 -17.08 -22.17 3.23
N ASN A 117 -18.08 -21.31 3.11
CA ASN A 117 -18.20 -20.09 3.91
C ASN A 117 -18.17 -20.35 5.42
N SER A 118 -18.81 -21.43 5.89
CA SER A 118 -18.80 -21.80 7.31
C SER A 118 -17.41 -22.14 7.85
N THR A 119 -16.51 -22.66 7.00
CA THR A 119 -15.11 -22.91 7.37
C THR A 119 -14.30 -21.63 7.33
N LEU A 120 -14.49 -20.78 6.30
CA LEU A 120 -13.79 -19.50 6.16
C LEU A 120 -14.12 -18.53 7.31
N GLN A 121 -15.39 -18.49 7.73
CA GLN A 121 -15.87 -17.63 8.81
C GLN A 121 -15.24 -17.96 10.17
N LYS A 122 -14.63 -19.14 10.36
CA LYS A 122 -13.89 -19.47 11.59
C LYS A 122 -12.67 -18.57 11.81
N LEU A 123 -12.14 -17.94 10.76
CA LEU A 123 -11.02 -17.00 10.84
C LEU A 123 -11.44 -15.58 11.21
N ASP A 124 -12.70 -15.21 10.96
CA ASP A 124 -13.19 -13.86 11.20
C ASP A 124 -13.10 -13.46 12.68
N PRO A 125 -13.46 -14.31 13.68
CA PRO A 125 -13.27 -13.99 15.09
C PRO A 125 -11.82 -13.67 15.46
N VAL A 126 -10.84 -14.35 14.86
CA VAL A 126 -9.42 -14.09 15.11
C VAL A 126 -9.04 -12.70 14.60
N HIS A 127 -9.47 -12.38 13.37
CA HIS A 127 -9.25 -11.06 12.78
C HIS A 127 -9.92 -9.95 13.59
N HIS A 128 -11.21 -10.10 13.92
CA HIS A 128 -11.96 -9.09 14.69
C HIS A 128 -11.36 -8.89 16.08
N MET A 129 -10.95 -9.96 16.74
CA MET A 129 -10.33 -9.89 18.06
C MET A 129 -9.03 -9.10 18.01
N ALA A 130 -8.17 -9.35 17.02
CA ALA A 130 -6.95 -8.58 16.84
C ALA A 130 -7.24 -7.08 16.62
N LEU A 131 -8.23 -6.74 15.75
CA LEU A 131 -8.61 -5.35 15.53
C LEU A 131 -9.16 -4.67 16.79
N ARG A 132 -9.96 -5.38 17.60
CA ARG A 132 -10.45 -4.86 18.88
C ARG A 132 -9.32 -4.57 19.85
N ILE A 133 -8.29 -5.42 19.89
CA ILE A 133 -7.10 -5.21 20.74
C ILE A 133 -6.30 -4.01 20.25
N CYS A 134 -6.04 -3.92 18.94
CA CYS A 134 -5.30 -2.82 18.33
C CYS A 134 -6.00 -1.46 18.52
N SER A 135 -7.31 -1.41 18.27
CA SER A 135 -8.12 -0.19 18.41
C SER A 135 -8.53 0.13 19.85
N GLY A 136 -8.62 -0.88 20.72
CA GLY A 136 -9.19 -0.75 22.06
C GLY A 136 -10.72 -0.69 22.08
N ALA A 137 -11.37 -1.05 20.98
CA ALA A 137 -12.82 -1.11 20.87
C ALA A 137 -13.43 -2.18 21.81
N PHE A 138 -14.71 -2.01 22.17
CA PHE A 138 -15.41 -3.00 22.99
C PHE A 138 -15.70 -4.27 22.21
N ARG A 139 -16.05 -5.37 22.90
CA ARG A 139 -16.48 -6.62 22.27
C ARG A 139 -17.78 -6.47 21.47
N THR A 140 -18.63 -5.54 21.87
CA THR A 140 -19.91 -5.22 21.22
C THR A 140 -19.77 -4.25 20.04
N SER A 141 -18.57 -3.69 19.79
CA SER A 141 -18.38 -2.75 18.68
C SER A 141 -18.67 -3.39 17.32
N PRO A 142 -19.32 -2.68 16.37
CA PRO A 142 -19.67 -3.25 15.09
C PRO A 142 -18.41 -3.59 14.30
N VAL A 143 -18.40 -4.76 13.65
CA VAL A 143 -17.23 -5.28 12.93
C VAL A 143 -16.83 -4.35 11.78
N GLN A 144 -17.80 -3.84 11.02
CA GLN A 144 -17.54 -2.91 9.92
C GLN A 144 -16.81 -1.64 10.39
N SER A 145 -17.16 -1.13 11.56
CA SER A 145 -16.50 0.02 12.16
C SER A 145 -15.04 -0.29 12.53
N LEU A 146 -14.72 -1.53 12.93
CA LEU A 146 -13.34 -1.94 13.21
C LEU A 146 -12.48 -1.94 11.95
N TYR A 147 -13.00 -2.49 10.84
CA TYR A 147 -12.32 -2.51 9.56
C TYR A 147 -11.96 -1.11 9.10
N VAL A 148 -12.94 -0.20 9.10
CA VAL A 148 -12.76 1.19 8.66
C VAL A 148 -11.86 1.96 9.61
N ASN A 149 -12.04 1.83 10.93
CA ASN A 149 -11.22 2.55 11.92
C ASN A 149 -9.74 2.12 11.91
N CYS A 150 -9.48 0.83 11.74
CA CYS A 150 -8.12 0.27 11.67
C CYS A 150 -7.53 0.29 10.25
N HIS A 151 -8.30 0.74 9.26
CA HIS A 151 -7.94 0.68 7.84
C HIS A 151 -7.49 -0.74 7.42
N GLN A 152 -8.23 -1.77 7.84
CA GLN A 152 -7.98 -3.17 7.50
C GLN A 152 -9.15 -3.73 6.70
N LEU A 153 -8.85 -4.37 5.56
CA LEU A 153 -9.85 -5.02 4.73
C LEU A 153 -10.54 -6.19 5.45
N PRO A 154 -11.86 -6.38 5.28
CA PRO A 154 -12.52 -7.64 5.55
C PRO A 154 -11.78 -8.83 4.93
N LEU A 155 -11.77 -9.99 5.61
CA LEU A 155 -10.99 -11.14 5.14
C LEU A 155 -11.46 -11.67 3.79
N ASP A 156 -12.76 -11.61 3.47
CA ASP A 156 -13.31 -12.00 2.17
C ASP A 156 -12.77 -11.13 1.03
N LEU A 157 -12.82 -9.80 1.16
CA LEU A 157 -12.24 -8.86 0.19
C LEU A 157 -10.72 -9.02 0.09
N ARG A 158 -10.05 -9.30 1.22
CA ARG A 158 -8.61 -9.55 1.26
C ARG A 158 -8.24 -10.82 0.48
N ARG A 159 -8.96 -11.92 0.70
CA ARG A 159 -8.77 -13.18 -0.05
C ARG A 159 -9.01 -12.97 -1.55
N ARG A 160 -10.06 -12.22 -1.92
CA ARG A 160 -10.35 -11.88 -3.31
C ARG A 160 -9.20 -11.09 -3.95
N LYS A 161 -8.71 -10.05 -3.27
CA LYS A 161 -7.55 -9.25 -3.70
C LYS A 161 -6.31 -10.12 -3.96
N LEU A 162 -5.96 -10.98 -3.00
CA LEU A 162 -4.77 -11.83 -3.09
C LEU A 162 -4.92 -12.92 -4.17
N SER A 163 -6.12 -13.49 -4.31
CA SER A 163 -6.42 -14.48 -5.35
C SER A 163 -6.32 -13.87 -6.76
N LEU A 164 -6.88 -12.68 -6.97
CA LEU A 164 -6.74 -11.95 -8.24
C LEU A 164 -5.28 -11.59 -8.53
N ALA A 165 -4.54 -11.10 -7.54
CA ALA A 165 -3.12 -10.78 -7.70
C ALA A 165 -2.29 -12.04 -8.05
N PHE A 166 -2.64 -13.19 -7.48
CA PHE A 166 -2.02 -14.47 -7.82
C PHE A 166 -2.39 -14.93 -9.23
N PHE A 167 -3.65 -14.77 -9.65
CA PHE A 167 -4.10 -15.08 -11.01
C PHE A 167 -3.29 -14.33 -12.07
N PHE A 168 -3.16 -13.00 -11.94
CA PHE A 168 -2.35 -12.21 -12.88
C PHE A 168 -0.85 -12.53 -12.78
N LYS A 169 -0.36 -12.95 -11.61
CA LYS A 169 1.00 -13.47 -11.46
C LYS A 169 1.21 -14.74 -12.28
N ILE A 170 0.26 -15.68 -12.28
CA ILE A 170 0.31 -16.88 -13.14
C ILE A 170 0.45 -16.46 -14.61
N LEU A 171 -0.39 -15.52 -15.08
CA LEU A 171 -0.36 -15.05 -16.47
C LEU A 171 0.94 -14.34 -16.84
N SER A 172 1.62 -13.70 -15.87
CA SER A 172 2.89 -13.03 -16.10
C SER A 172 4.10 -13.96 -16.20
N VAL A 173 3.96 -15.25 -15.89
CA VAL A 173 5.08 -16.21 -15.90
C VAL A 173 4.87 -17.21 -17.05
N PRO A 174 5.68 -17.16 -18.13
CA PRO A 174 5.46 -17.95 -19.36
C PRO A 174 5.32 -19.47 -19.17
N SER A 175 5.97 -20.04 -18.15
CA SER A 175 6.04 -21.48 -17.88
C SER A 175 5.37 -21.87 -16.57
N HIS A 176 4.38 -21.09 -16.13
CA HIS A 176 3.70 -21.39 -14.86
C HIS A 176 2.88 -22.70 -14.97
N PRO A 177 3.03 -23.67 -14.06
CA PRO A 177 2.33 -24.96 -14.15
C PRO A 177 0.79 -24.84 -14.26
N LEU A 178 0.23 -23.83 -13.60
CA LEU A 178 -1.22 -23.56 -13.62
C LEU A 178 -1.72 -22.81 -14.86
N GLN A 179 -0.86 -22.32 -15.75
CA GLN A 179 -1.29 -21.55 -16.92
C GLN A 179 -2.06 -22.41 -17.93
N ASN A 180 -1.67 -23.68 -18.08
CA ASN A 180 -2.28 -24.63 -19.02
C ASN A 180 -3.37 -25.51 -18.39
N VAL A 181 -3.74 -25.24 -17.13
CA VAL A 181 -4.79 -26.00 -16.43
C VAL A 181 -6.14 -25.40 -16.80
N TYR A 182 -6.74 -25.90 -17.88
CA TYR A 182 -8.07 -25.51 -18.34
C TYR A 182 -9.10 -26.58 -18.00
N MET A 183 -10.27 -26.12 -17.53
CA MET A 183 -11.42 -27.00 -17.37
C MET A 183 -11.97 -27.37 -18.76
N SER A 184 -12.00 -28.67 -19.06
CA SER A 184 -12.59 -29.19 -20.30
C SER A 184 -14.08 -28.85 -20.40
N THR A 185 -14.63 -28.87 -21.62
CA THR A 185 -16.05 -28.59 -21.86
C THR A 185 -16.97 -29.54 -21.08
N SER A 186 -16.58 -30.81 -20.94
CA SER A 186 -17.32 -31.81 -20.15
C SER A 186 -17.32 -31.46 -18.65
N MET A 187 -16.17 -31.07 -18.09
CA MET A 187 -16.09 -30.64 -16.70
C MET A 187 -16.89 -29.35 -16.45
N LYS A 188 -16.86 -28.39 -17.39
CA LYS A 188 -17.70 -27.18 -17.29
C LYS A 188 -19.17 -27.51 -17.10
N ARG A 189 -19.73 -28.37 -17.97
CA ARG A 189 -21.13 -28.82 -17.87
C ARG A 189 -21.45 -29.48 -16.54
N LEU A 190 -20.53 -30.27 -15.97
CA LEU A 190 -20.72 -30.90 -14.66
C LEU A 190 -20.81 -29.88 -13.52
N TYR A 191 -19.95 -28.85 -13.53
CA TYR A 191 -20.01 -27.77 -12.55
C TYR A 191 -21.25 -26.88 -12.75
N ASP A 192 -21.65 -26.62 -13.99
CA ASP A 192 -22.86 -25.86 -14.31
C ASP A 192 -24.12 -26.60 -13.81
N ALA A 193 -24.15 -27.93 -13.92
CA ALA A 193 -25.23 -28.77 -13.40
C ALA A 193 -25.23 -28.92 -11.86
N ARG A 194 -24.12 -28.59 -11.18
CA ARG A 194 -23.99 -28.66 -9.72
C ARG A 194 -23.40 -27.35 -9.16
N PRO A 195 -24.20 -26.27 -9.06
CA PRO A 195 -23.72 -24.96 -8.64
C PRO A 195 -23.12 -24.92 -7.22
N SER A 196 -23.47 -25.89 -6.37
CA SER A 196 -22.90 -26.06 -5.02
C SER A 196 -21.43 -26.48 -5.04
N ASN A 197 -20.94 -27.05 -6.15
CA ASN A 197 -19.56 -27.47 -6.28
C ASN A 197 -18.66 -26.27 -6.61
N ILE A 198 -17.58 -26.15 -5.87
CA ILE A 198 -16.66 -25.02 -5.99
C ILE A 198 -15.76 -25.24 -7.20
N ARG A 199 -15.85 -24.33 -8.17
CA ARG A 199 -15.07 -24.41 -9.42
C ARG A 199 -13.55 -24.36 -9.15
N PRO A 200 -12.73 -24.91 -10.08
CA PRO A 200 -11.27 -24.75 -10.04
C PRO A 200 -10.84 -23.28 -9.97
N PHE A 201 -9.64 -23.04 -9.44
CA PHE A 201 -9.12 -21.68 -9.20
C PHE A 201 -9.21 -20.77 -10.43
N MET A 202 -8.73 -21.22 -11.59
CA MET A 202 -8.70 -20.40 -12.81
C MET A 202 -10.10 -19.96 -13.25
N ASP A 203 -11.10 -20.83 -13.17
CA ASP A 203 -12.46 -20.50 -13.55
C ASP A 203 -13.18 -19.62 -12.51
N ARG A 204 -12.88 -19.80 -11.22
CA ARG A 204 -13.38 -18.85 -10.18
C ARG A 204 -12.86 -17.44 -10.40
N MET A 205 -11.58 -17.30 -10.78
CA MET A 205 -10.99 -15.99 -11.00
C MET A 205 -11.59 -15.29 -12.21
N LYS A 206 -11.94 -16.03 -13.27
CA LYS A 206 -12.64 -15.46 -14.45
C LYS A 206 -13.96 -14.79 -14.07
N LEU A 207 -14.73 -15.35 -13.14
CA LEU A 207 -15.97 -14.74 -12.64
C LEU A 207 -15.70 -13.39 -11.96
N HIS A 208 -14.65 -13.31 -11.14
CA HIS A 208 -14.27 -12.03 -10.52
C HIS A 208 -13.68 -11.03 -11.51
N ILE A 209 -13.11 -11.48 -12.62
CA ILE A 209 -12.56 -10.64 -13.68
C ILE A 209 -13.67 -10.04 -14.56
N SER A 210 -14.76 -10.77 -14.80
CA SER A 210 -15.93 -10.18 -15.49
C SER A 210 -16.52 -8.99 -14.72
N GLU A 211 -16.37 -8.95 -13.40
CA GLU A 211 -16.79 -7.80 -12.56
C GLU A 211 -15.80 -6.62 -12.61
N LEU A 212 -14.55 -6.84 -13.05
CA LEU A 212 -13.50 -5.81 -13.09
C LEU A 212 -13.64 -4.85 -14.28
N ASP A 213 -14.58 -5.09 -15.21
CA ASP A 213 -14.77 -4.34 -16.46
C ASP A 213 -13.46 -4.22 -17.28
N LEU A 214 -12.68 -5.30 -17.31
CA LEU A 214 -11.40 -5.39 -18.01
C LEU A 214 -11.53 -6.34 -19.21
N PRO A 215 -12.01 -5.88 -20.37
CA PRO A 215 -12.06 -6.73 -21.55
C PRO A 215 -10.63 -7.00 -22.06
N ASN A 216 -10.21 -8.27 -22.02
CA ASN A 216 -9.05 -8.81 -22.75
C ASN A 216 -7.68 -8.16 -22.47
N VAL A 217 -7.39 -7.79 -21.23
CA VAL A 217 -6.07 -7.24 -20.86
C VAL A 217 -4.98 -8.31 -21.03
N ARG A 218 -4.02 -8.04 -21.92
CA ARG A 218 -2.82 -8.89 -22.09
C ARG A 218 -1.80 -8.54 -21.01
N ILE A 219 -1.37 -9.53 -20.23
CA ILE A 219 -0.37 -9.33 -19.18
C ILE A 219 1.04 -9.47 -19.74
N GLN A 220 1.92 -8.54 -19.34
CA GLN A 220 3.32 -8.60 -19.71
C GLN A 220 3.99 -9.79 -19.02
N GLN A 221 4.61 -10.63 -19.85
CA GLN A 221 5.39 -11.75 -19.37
C GLN A 221 6.72 -11.27 -18.80
N ARG A 222 7.12 -11.85 -17.67
CA ARG A 222 8.39 -11.57 -17.02
C ARG A 222 9.47 -12.48 -17.58
N ASN A 223 10.49 -11.88 -18.17
CA ASN A 223 11.76 -12.56 -18.43
C ASN A 223 12.58 -12.55 -17.15
N LEU A 224 12.63 -13.71 -16.48
CA LEU A 224 13.58 -13.95 -15.42
C LEU A 224 14.96 -14.04 -16.09
N PHE A 225 15.96 -13.32 -15.58
CA PHE A 225 17.35 -13.32 -16.10
C PHE A 225 17.55 -12.62 -17.45
N LEU A 226 16.97 -11.42 -17.63
CA LEU A 226 17.29 -10.60 -18.81
C LEU A 226 18.79 -10.26 -18.88
N PHE A 227 19.42 -10.07 -17.71
CA PHE A 227 20.85 -9.88 -17.56
C PHE A 227 21.42 -10.98 -16.67
N GLN A 228 22.68 -11.34 -16.91
CA GLN A 228 23.43 -12.20 -16.00
C GLN A 228 23.67 -11.44 -14.69
N PRO A 229 23.57 -12.08 -13.51
CA PRO A 229 23.70 -11.37 -12.23
C PRO A 229 25.01 -10.61 -12.03
N TRP A 230 26.10 -11.07 -12.65
CA TRP A 230 27.41 -10.44 -12.61
C TRP A 230 27.65 -9.41 -13.73
N ASN A 231 26.72 -9.29 -14.68
CA ASN A 231 26.80 -8.38 -15.81
C ASN A 231 25.53 -7.53 -15.91
N THR A 232 25.29 -6.74 -14.87
CA THR A 232 24.19 -5.77 -14.86
C THR A 232 24.60 -4.52 -15.65
N PRO A 233 23.76 -4.05 -16.59
CA PRO A 233 24.07 -2.85 -17.35
C PRO A 233 24.13 -1.65 -16.41
N ARG A 234 25.24 -0.91 -16.46
CA ARG A 234 25.37 0.37 -15.77
C ARG A 234 24.64 1.42 -16.57
N PHE A 235 23.77 2.16 -15.91
CA PHE A 235 23.02 3.26 -16.49
C PHE A 235 23.38 4.55 -15.79
N HIS A 236 23.60 5.60 -16.56
CA HIS A 236 23.84 6.94 -16.05
C HIS A 236 23.04 7.95 -16.86
N TYR A 237 22.57 8.98 -16.19
CA TYR A 237 21.90 10.12 -16.81
C TYR A 237 22.49 11.42 -16.29
N ILE A 238 22.27 12.50 -17.05
CA ILE A 238 22.75 13.83 -16.71
C ILE A 238 21.60 14.63 -16.12
N ASN A 239 21.87 15.36 -15.04
CA ASN A 239 20.93 16.32 -14.49
C ASN A 239 21.60 17.71 -14.37
N PRO A 240 21.59 18.52 -15.43
CA PRO A 240 22.20 19.85 -15.40
C PRO A 240 21.44 20.85 -14.51
N PHE A 241 20.29 20.43 -13.96
CA PHE A 241 19.39 21.26 -13.18
C PHE A 241 19.41 20.94 -11.68
N ALA A 242 20.24 19.98 -11.24
CA ALA A 242 20.23 19.45 -9.87
C ALA A 242 20.41 20.52 -8.77
N THR A 243 21.13 21.60 -9.07
CA THR A 243 21.40 22.70 -8.13
C THR A 243 20.28 23.74 -8.04
N TYR A 244 19.22 23.64 -8.86
CA TYR A 244 18.16 24.63 -8.95
C TYR A 244 16.86 24.12 -8.33
N SER A 245 16.23 24.91 -7.46
CA SER A 245 14.89 24.61 -6.96
C SER A 245 13.82 25.23 -7.84
N LYS A 246 12.86 24.41 -8.28
CA LYS A 246 11.69 24.83 -9.07
C LYS A 246 10.81 25.83 -8.30
N SER A 247 10.87 25.87 -6.97
CA SER A 247 10.08 26.79 -6.15
C SER A 247 10.63 28.22 -6.12
N THR A 248 11.92 28.41 -6.43
CA THR A 248 12.61 29.70 -6.29
C THR A 248 13.12 30.26 -7.62
N VAL A 249 13.30 29.41 -8.62
CA VAL A 249 13.96 29.77 -9.89
C VAL A 249 12.92 29.99 -10.98
N ALA A 250 13.01 31.12 -11.69
CA ALA A 250 12.11 31.45 -12.78
C ALA A 250 12.28 30.50 -14.00
N PRO A 251 11.20 30.16 -14.74
CA PRO A 251 11.25 29.27 -15.91
C PRO A 251 12.31 29.64 -16.97
N VAL A 252 12.53 30.95 -17.19
CA VAL A 252 13.52 31.46 -18.15
C VAL A 252 14.96 31.01 -17.82
N VAL A 253 15.29 30.80 -16.55
CA VAL A 253 16.61 30.32 -16.13
C VAL A 253 16.79 28.87 -16.55
N PHE A 254 15.77 28.02 -16.34
CA PHE A 254 15.79 26.63 -16.81
C PHE A 254 15.93 26.55 -18.34
N GLN A 255 15.23 27.42 -19.07
CA GLN A 255 15.38 27.50 -20.54
C GLN A 255 16.81 27.88 -20.96
N ARG A 256 17.46 28.82 -20.26
CA ARG A 256 18.86 29.20 -20.55
C ARG A 256 19.85 28.08 -20.23
N VAL A 257 19.70 27.42 -19.08
CA VAL A 257 20.53 26.27 -18.70
C VAL A 257 20.37 25.14 -19.71
N PHE A 258 19.13 24.89 -20.14
CA PHE A 258 18.83 23.92 -21.20
C PHE A 258 19.49 24.30 -22.53
N ALA A 259 19.38 25.57 -22.96
CA ALA A 259 20.01 26.04 -24.20
C ALA A 259 21.54 25.89 -24.15
N TYR A 260 22.17 26.20 -23.01
CA TYR A 260 23.59 25.98 -22.79
C TYR A 260 23.95 24.48 -22.87
N HIS A 261 23.23 23.62 -22.17
CA HIS A 261 23.44 22.17 -22.26
C HIS A 261 23.27 21.66 -23.71
N ARG A 262 22.24 22.12 -24.42
CA ARG A 262 21.97 21.76 -25.81
C ARG A 262 23.12 22.13 -26.74
N SER A 263 23.79 23.26 -26.50
CA SER A 263 24.98 23.68 -27.25
C SER A 263 26.18 22.73 -27.08
N GLN A 264 26.36 22.17 -25.88
CA GLN A 264 27.42 21.18 -25.60
C GLN A 264 27.16 19.87 -26.34
N TYR A 265 25.89 19.50 -26.51
CA TYR A 265 25.47 18.30 -27.25
C TYR A 265 25.04 18.60 -28.69
N SER A 266 25.51 19.69 -29.32
CA SER A 266 25.08 20.13 -30.66
C SER A 266 25.17 19.06 -31.75
N ARG A 267 26.11 18.11 -31.62
CA ARG A 267 26.30 16.96 -32.54
C ARG A 267 25.35 15.78 -32.30
N TYR A 268 24.56 15.80 -31.23
CA TYR A 268 23.59 14.77 -30.90
C TYR A 268 22.20 15.21 -31.35
N SER A 269 21.43 14.33 -31.97
CA SER A 269 20.02 14.58 -32.25
C SER A 269 19.21 14.53 -30.96
N ALA A 270 18.38 15.55 -30.73
CA ALA A 270 17.56 15.66 -29.53
C ALA A 270 16.27 14.84 -29.68
N ILE A 271 15.93 14.09 -28.63
CA ILE A 271 14.69 13.34 -28.53
C ILE A 271 14.01 13.74 -27.24
N TYR A 272 12.72 14.05 -27.28
CA TYR A 272 11.94 14.38 -26.10
C TYR A 272 10.87 13.31 -25.88
N THR A 273 10.65 12.92 -24.64
CA THR A 273 9.70 11.86 -24.29
C THR A 273 8.84 12.28 -23.12
N ASP A 274 7.55 11.96 -23.18
CA ASP A 274 6.63 12.21 -22.07
C ASP A 274 5.51 11.15 -22.00
N GLY A 275 4.90 11.00 -20.83
CA GLY A 275 3.77 10.14 -20.55
C GLY A 275 2.59 10.92 -20.00
N SER A 276 1.37 10.53 -20.38
CA SER A 276 0.14 11.17 -19.92
C SER A 276 -0.84 10.13 -19.40
N LYS A 277 -1.48 10.44 -18.27
CA LYS A 277 -2.54 9.62 -17.68
C LYS A 277 -3.73 10.46 -17.23
N ARG A 278 -4.91 10.07 -17.69
CA ARG A 278 -6.23 10.53 -17.23
C ARG A 278 -7.07 9.33 -16.79
N ALA A 279 -8.34 9.53 -16.41
CA ALA A 279 -9.18 8.46 -15.86
C ALA A 279 -9.43 7.31 -16.85
N ASP A 280 -9.62 7.65 -18.12
CA ASP A 280 -10.03 6.77 -19.23
C ASP A 280 -8.96 6.73 -20.36
N TYR A 281 -7.77 7.25 -20.07
CA TYR A 281 -6.75 7.47 -21.07
C TYR A 281 -5.35 7.31 -20.50
N VAL A 282 -4.50 6.58 -21.21
CA VAL A 282 -3.06 6.54 -20.99
C VAL A 282 -2.39 6.65 -22.36
N GLY A 283 -1.42 7.55 -22.49
CA GLY A 283 -0.68 7.76 -23.72
C GLY A 283 0.78 8.11 -23.44
N CYS A 284 1.64 7.90 -24.44
CA CYS A 284 3.02 8.36 -24.41
C CYS A 284 3.35 9.10 -25.71
N GLY A 285 4.25 10.07 -25.59
CA GLY A 285 4.68 10.95 -26.67
C GLY A 285 6.18 10.90 -26.83
N VAL A 286 6.63 10.91 -28.08
CA VAL A 286 8.04 10.99 -28.45
C VAL A 286 8.18 12.03 -29.56
N VAL A 287 9.15 12.94 -29.43
CA VAL A 287 9.47 13.94 -30.46
C VAL A 287 10.91 13.72 -30.91
N ILE A 288 11.10 13.49 -32.20
CA ILE A 288 12.42 13.32 -32.84
C ILE A 288 12.43 14.22 -34.07
N GLU A 289 13.43 15.10 -34.20
CA GLU A 289 13.57 15.98 -35.38
C GLU A 289 12.28 16.76 -35.70
N ASP A 290 11.63 17.31 -34.66
CA ASP A 290 10.34 18.02 -34.71
C ASP A 290 9.13 17.20 -35.19
N ILE A 291 9.30 15.89 -35.41
CA ILE A 291 8.22 14.95 -35.72
C ILE A 291 7.65 14.40 -34.41
N MET A 292 6.34 14.58 -34.23
CA MET A 292 5.60 14.13 -33.04
C MET A 292 5.04 12.72 -33.26
N HIS A 293 5.41 11.78 -32.39
CA HIS A 293 4.87 10.43 -32.33
C HIS A 293 4.08 10.24 -31.04
N GLY A 294 2.77 10.03 -31.15
CA GLY A 294 1.90 9.71 -30.01
C GLY A 294 1.42 8.26 -30.07
N TYR A 295 1.50 7.53 -28.95
CA TYR A 295 0.99 6.18 -28.81
C TYR A 295 0.03 6.04 -27.63
N ARG A 296 -1.10 5.38 -27.85
CA ARG A 296 -2.12 5.08 -26.83
C ARG A 296 -1.84 3.72 -26.20
N LEU A 297 -1.85 3.68 -24.86
CA LEU A 297 -1.65 2.48 -24.05
C LEU A 297 -2.98 1.99 -23.47
N ASP A 298 -2.96 0.79 -22.89
CA ASP A 298 -4.08 0.28 -22.10
C ASP A 298 -4.35 1.19 -20.89
N THR A 299 -5.62 1.43 -20.57
CA THR A 299 -6.04 2.32 -19.48
C THR A 299 -5.62 1.82 -18.10
N SER A 300 -5.31 0.53 -17.98
CA SER A 300 -4.77 -0.10 -16.77
C SER A 300 -3.36 0.40 -16.42
N CYS A 301 -2.60 0.87 -17.42
CA CYS A 301 -1.21 1.30 -17.24
C CYS A 301 -1.05 2.49 -16.27
N SER A 302 0.09 2.55 -15.59
CA SER A 302 0.47 3.69 -14.75
C SER A 302 1.11 4.82 -15.54
N ILE A 303 1.15 6.00 -14.91
CA ILE A 303 1.89 7.15 -15.45
C ILE A 303 3.37 6.79 -15.62
N PHE A 304 3.96 6.11 -14.63
CA PHE A 304 5.30 5.54 -14.71
C PHE A 304 5.48 4.64 -15.93
N THR A 305 4.54 3.73 -16.19
CA THR A 305 4.58 2.89 -17.39
C THR A 305 4.49 3.71 -18.67
N ALA A 306 3.65 4.74 -18.71
CA ALA A 306 3.54 5.61 -19.88
C ALA A 306 4.85 6.35 -20.18
N GLU A 307 5.46 6.96 -19.17
CA GLU A 307 6.76 7.65 -19.26
C GLU A 307 7.88 6.69 -19.67
N ALA A 308 7.96 5.50 -19.05
CA ALA A 308 8.95 4.49 -19.40
C ALA A 308 8.74 3.97 -20.83
N VAL A 309 7.49 3.75 -21.25
CA VAL A 309 7.20 3.31 -22.62
C VAL A 309 7.53 4.41 -23.63
N ALA A 310 7.43 5.69 -23.28
CA ALA A 310 7.89 6.80 -24.12
C ALA A 310 9.39 6.65 -24.45
N ILE A 311 10.23 6.42 -23.43
CA ILE A 311 11.67 6.17 -23.60
C ILE A 311 11.92 4.90 -24.41
N TYR A 312 11.20 3.82 -24.12
CA TYR A 312 11.31 2.58 -24.89
C TYR A 312 10.98 2.80 -26.38
N ARG A 313 9.93 3.57 -26.69
CA ARG A 313 9.56 3.91 -28.07
C ARG A 313 10.59 4.81 -28.75
N ALA A 314 11.16 5.79 -28.04
CA ALA A 314 12.28 6.57 -28.55
C ALA A 314 13.46 5.69 -28.99
N LEU A 315 13.85 4.74 -28.15
CA LEU A 315 14.93 3.79 -28.44
C LEU A 315 14.61 2.87 -29.63
N GLN A 316 13.35 2.46 -29.78
CA GLN A 316 12.92 1.68 -30.94
C GLN A 316 12.94 2.49 -32.25
N LEU A 317 12.57 3.78 -32.19
CA LEU A 317 12.55 4.65 -33.37
C LEU A 317 13.96 4.94 -33.90
N ILE A 318 14.97 4.92 -33.03
CA ILE A 318 16.36 5.17 -33.44
C ILE A 318 17.15 3.93 -33.89
N ASP A 319 16.63 2.71 -33.67
CA ASP A 319 17.39 1.46 -33.88
C ASP A 319 17.87 1.26 -35.33
N SER A 320 17.20 1.89 -36.30
CA SER A 320 17.53 1.81 -37.72
C SER A 320 17.82 3.16 -38.39
N THR A 321 17.97 4.25 -37.63
CA THR A 321 18.17 5.59 -38.19
C THR A 321 19.59 6.10 -37.97
N MET A 322 19.99 7.05 -38.82
CA MET A 322 21.18 7.87 -38.65
C MET A 322 20.73 9.27 -38.21
N PRO A 323 21.53 10.02 -37.44
CA PRO A 323 22.89 9.72 -36.95
C PRO A 323 22.90 8.78 -35.73
N ARG A 324 24.02 8.10 -35.43
CA ARG A 324 24.13 7.22 -34.25
C ARG A 324 24.35 7.94 -32.90
N LYS A 325 24.11 9.26 -32.83
CA LYS A 325 24.32 10.09 -31.63
C LYS A 325 23.03 10.76 -31.19
N TYR A 326 22.49 10.38 -30.04
CA TYR A 326 21.20 10.87 -29.55
C TYR A 326 21.27 11.36 -28.10
N CYS A 327 20.52 12.42 -27.81
CA CYS A 327 20.26 12.87 -26.45
C CYS A 327 18.77 12.73 -26.16
N ILE A 328 18.41 11.80 -25.28
CA ILE A 328 17.03 11.54 -24.85
C ILE A 328 16.75 12.37 -23.60
N TYR A 329 15.79 13.26 -23.72
CA TYR A 329 15.31 14.16 -22.70
C TYR A 329 13.96 13.68 -22.16
N THR A 330 13.88 13.52 -20.84
CA THR A 330 12.65 13.13 -20.13
C THR A 330 12.52 13.93 -18.84
N ASP A 331 11.31 14.31 -18.45
CA ASP A 331 11.03 14.92 -17.16
C ASP A 331 10.67 13.90 -16.06
N SER A 332 10.59 12.62 -16.41
CA SER A 332 10.37 11.54 -15.45
C SER A 332 11.64 11.17 -14.67
N MET A 333 11.86 11.88 -13.57
CA MET A 333 12.93 11.53 -12.61
C MET A 333 12.77 10.09 -12.12
N SER A 334 11.52 9.66 -11.87
CA SER A 334 11.23 8.32 -11.34
C SER A 334 11.69 7.19 -12.28
N VAL A 335 11.58 7.38 -13.60
CA VAL A 335 12.04 6.39 -14.57
C VAL A 335 13.57 6.39 -14.67
N LEU A 336 14.21 7.56 -14.65
CA LEU A 336 15.68 7.67 -14.65
C LEU A 336 16.31 7.03 -13.40
N GLU A 337 15.77 7.31 -12.22
CA GLU A 337 16.20 6.69 -10.96
C GLU A 337 15.99 5.17 -10.97
N ALA A 338 14.90 4.69 -11.58
CA ALA A 338 14.64 3.26 -11.72
C ALA A 338 15.58 2.56 -12.71
N LEU A 339 16.07 3.27 -13.73
CA LEU A 339 17.07 2.79 -14.68
C LEU A 339 18.46 2.73 -14.04
N GLU A 340 18.83 3.76 -13.27
CA GLU A 340 20.10 3.82 -12.54
C GLU A 340 20.16 2.75 -11.43
N ASN A 341 19.08 2.60 -10.65
CA ASN A 341 19.00 1.66 -9.52
C ASN A 341 18.36 0.32 -9.90
N TYR A 342 18.88 -0.31 -10.96
CA TYR A 342 18.39 -1.61 -11.41
C TYR A 342 18.50 -2.71 -10.34
N HIS A 343 17.43 -3.51 -10.21
CA HIS A 343 17.39 -4.73 -9.41
C HIS A 343 16.41 -5.75 -10.00
N ASP A 344 16.47 -7.02 -9.56
CA ASP A 344 15.69 -8.14 -10.14
C ASP A 344 14.17 -7.95 -10.10
N ARG A 345 13.67 -7.06 -9.25
CA ARG A 345 12.23 -6.76 -9.08
C ARG A 345 11.82 -5.45 -9.75
N CYS A 346 12.69 -4.85 -10.57
CA CYS A 346 12.39 -3.66 -11.33
C CYS A 346 11.19 -3.85 -12.26
N HIS A 347 10.63 -2.72 -12.65
CA HIS A 347 9.53 -2.67 -13.60
C HIS A 347 9.94 -3.35 -14.92
N PRO A 348 9.11 -4.21 -15.52
CA PRO A 348 9.51 -4.95 -16.73
C PRO A 348 9.92 -4.05 -17.90
N VAL A 349 9.28 -2.87 -18.04
CA VAL A 349 9.63 -1.89 -19.08
C VAL A 349 11.04 -1.31 -18.86
N VAL A 350 11.45 -1.09 -17.61
CA VAL A 350 12.82 -0.64 -17.28
C VAL A 350 13.84 -1.68 -17.73
N CYS A 351 13.57 -2.96 -17.48
CA CYS A 351 14.45 -4.04 -17.96
C CYS A 351 14.55 -4.04 -19.50
N THR A 352 13.43 -3.86 -20.22
CA THR A 352 13.44 -3.79 -21.69
C THR A 352 14.18 -2.57 -22.22
N ILE A 353 14.12 -1.42 -21.52
CA ILE A 353 14.89 -0.22 -21.87
C ILE A 353 16.38 -0.50 -21.73
N LEU A 354 16.82 -1.09 -20.62
CA LEU A 354 18.23 -1.42 -20.42
C LEU A 354 18.76 -2.40 -21.49
N ASP A 355 17.94 -3.36 -21.89
CA ASP A 355 18.31 -4.36 -22.92
C ASP A 355 18.46 -3.71 -24.30
N ILE A 356 17.46 -2.94 -24.75
CA ILE A 356 17.57 -2.24 -26.04
C ILE A 356 18.71 -1.22 -26.03
N THR A 357 18.92 -0.49 -24.94
CA THR A 357 20.04 0.45 -24.79
C THR A 357 21.39 -0.27 -24.90
N SER A 358 21.58 -1.39 -24.20
CA SER A 358 22.79 -2.21 -24.30
C SER A 358 23.01 -2.72 -25.75
N ARG A 359 21.94 -3.12 -26.43
CA ARG A 359 21.99 -3.55 -27.84
C ARG A 359 22.35 -2.41 -28.80
N LEU A 360 21.89 -1.19 -28.52
CA LEU A 360 22.23 -0.01 -29.32
C LEU A 360 23.69 0.40 -29.10
N TYR A 361 24.17 0.36 -27.85
CA TYR A 361 25.59 0.58 -27.55
C TYR A 361 26.50 -0.43 -28.27
N SER A 362 26.11 -1.72 -28.34
CA SER A 362 26.90 -2.71 -29.09
C SER A 362 26.87 -2.50 -30.61
N LYS A 363 25.84 -1.83 -31.14
CA LYS A 363 25.79 -1.34 -32.53
C LYS A 363 26.56 -0.03 -32.74
N GLY A 364 27.21 0.52 -31.72
CA GLY A 364 27.98 1.76 -31.81
C GLY A 364 27.13 3.04 -31.77
N PHE A 365 25.93 2.99 -31.19
CA PHE A 365 25.19 4.20 -30.83
C PHE A 365 25.80 4.86 -29.60
N ASP A 366 25.72 6.18 -29.54
CA ASP A 366 26.13 7.02 -28.42
C ASP A 366 24.87 7.76 -27.92
N ILE A 367 24.34 7.32 -26.79
CA ILE A 367 23.04 7.74 -26.28
C ILE A 367 23.23 8.33 -24.88
N VAL A 368 22.84 9.58 -24.75
CA VAL A 368 22.87 10.34 -23.49
C VAL A 368 21.45 10.51 -23.00
N PHE A 369 21.19 10.13 -21.75
CA PHE A 369 19.93 10.39 -21.08
C PHE A 369 20.05 11.66 -20.22
N CYS A 370 19.08 12.55 -20.30
CA CYS A 370 19.08 13.81 -19.55
C CYS A 370 17.71 14.07 -18.92
N TRP A 371 17.71 14.43 -17.64
CA TRP A 371 16.50 14.90 -16.97
C TRP A 371 16.16 16.33 -17.39
N LEU A 372 14.87 16.63 -17.56
CA LEU A 372 14.33 17.97 -17.78
C LEU A 372 13.35 18.38 -16.67
N PRO A 373 13.30 19.66 -16.28
CA PRO A 373 12.20 20.17 -15.48
C PRO A 373 10.92 20.26 -16.32
N SER A 374 9.83 19.69 -15.81
CA SER A 374 8.51 19.76 -16.46
C SER A 374 7.92 21.18 -16.46
N HIS A 375 7.10 21.52 -17.45
CA HIS A 375 6.30 22.76 -17.53
C HIS A 375 7.10 24.07 -17.37
N VAL A 376 8.31 24.12 -17.95
CA VAL A 376 9.12 25.34 -18.00
C VAL A 376 9.18 25.95 -19.40
N GLY A 377 8.39 25.45 -20.36
CA GLY A 377 8.31 25.99 -21.72
C GLY A 377 9.47 25.55 -22.62
N ILE A 378 10.08 24.38 -22.39
CA ILE A 378 11.02 23.79 -23.35
C ILE A 378 10.19 23.17 -24.48
N ILE A 379 10.27 23.77 -25.68
CA ILE A 379 9.41 23.46 -26.83
C ILE A 379 9.29 21.95 -27.09
N GLY A 380 10.41 21.23 -27.16
CA GLY A 380 10.40 19.79 -27.42
C GLY A 380 9.70 18.96 -26.33
N ASN A 381 9.81 19.37 -25.07
CA ASN A 381 9.11 18.71 -23.96
C ASN A 381 7.60 18.97 -24.01
N GLU A 382 7.20 20.22 -24.26
CA GLU A 382 5.78 20.59 -24.40
C GLU A 382 5.13 19.90 -25.62
N GLN A 383 5.90 19.71 -26.70
CA GLN A 383 5.46 18.91 -27.85
C GLN A 383 5.29 17.43 -27.46
N ALA A 384 6.23 16.84 -26.72
CA ALA A 384 6.11 15.45 -26.26
C ALA A 384 4.88 15.26 -25.35
N ASP A 385 4.64 16.19 -24.42
CA ASP A 385 3.45 16.24 -23.56
C ASP A 385 2.15 16.35 -24.39
N SER A 386 2.13 17.24 -25.37
CA SER A 386 0.99 17.38 -26.29
C SER A 386 0.75 16.11 -27.12
N ALA A 387 1.80 15.44 -27.60
CA ALA A 387 1.71 14.17 -28.31
C ALA A 387 1.18 13.06 -27.39
N ALA A 388 1.67 13.01 -26.14
CA ALA A 388 1.24 12.03 -25.15
C ALA A 388 -0.23 12.21 -24.75
N LYS A 389 -0.75 13.45 -24.74
CA LYS A 389 -2.15 13.78 -24.43
C LYS A 389 -3.12 13.57 -25.58
N SER A 390 -2.64 13.63 -26.83
CA SER A 390 -3.46 13.55 -28.05
C SER A 390 -3.29 12.24 -28.82
N ALA A 391 -2.50 11.29 -28.30
CA ALA A 391 -2.24 10.02 -28.98
C ALA A 391 -3.51 9.20 -29.25
N THR A 392 -3.70 8.83 -30.52
CA THR A 392 -4.81 8.00 -31.00
C THR A 392 -4.36 6.60 -31.41
N THR A 393 -3.11 6.45 -31.86
CA THR A 393 -2.55 5.18 -32.35
C THR A 393 -2.35 4.19 -31.20
N HIS A 394 -3.15 3.13 -31.15
CA HIS A 394 -3.02 2.09 -30.13
C HIS A 394 -1.71 1.29 -30.29
N LEU A 395 -0.92 1.26 -29.22
CA LEU A 395 0.25 0.40 -29.11
C LEU A 395 -0.16 -0.88 -28.34
N PRO A 396 -0.11 -2.07 -28.97
CA PRO A 396 -0.55 -3.32 -28.37
C PRO A 396 0.48 -3.89 -27.37
N LEU A 397 0.91 -3.06 -26.42
CA LEU A 397 1.81 -3.46 -25.34
C LEU A 397 1.02 -4.15 -24.23
N ALA A 398 1.58 -5.23 -23.69
CA ALA A 398 0.99 -5.93 -22.57
C ALA A 398 1.18 -5.14 -21.26
N VAL A 399 0.21 -5.23 -20.34
CA VAL A 399 0.18 -4.48 -19.09
C VAL A 399 1.10 -5.14 -18.03
N PRO A 400 1.98 -4.36 -17.38
CA PRO A 400 2.81 -4.86 -16.28
C PRO A 400 1.99 -5.37 -15.09
N LEU A 401 2.48 -6.41 -14.41
CA LEU A 401 1.82 -6.98 -13.23
C LEU A 401 1.67 -5.96 -12.07
N SER A 402 2.62 -5.04 -11.92
CA SER A 402 2.57 -3.93 -10.94
C SER A 402 1.33 -3.05 -11.16
N ASP A 403 1.06 -2.69 -12.41
CA ASP A 403 -0.08 -1.88 -12.80
C ASP A 403 -1.39 -2.62 -12.55
N MET A 404 -1.45 -3.91 -12.88
CA MET A 404 -2.61 -4.75 -12.58
C MET A 404 -2.90 -4.88 -11.10
N LYS A 405 -1.88 -5.04 -10.26
CA LYS A 405 -2.07 -5.06 -8.79
C LYS A 405 -2.72 -3.77 -8.30
N ARG A 406 -2.37 -2.63 -8.89
CA ARG A 406 -2.98 -1.35 -8.57
C ARG A 406 -4.45 -1.31 -9.02
N VAL A 407 -4.78 -1.79 -10.23
CA VAL A 407 -6.17 -1.88 -10.70
C VAL A 407 -7.02 -2.75 -9.77
N ILE A 408 -6.53 -3.93 -9.41
CA ILE A 408 -7.21 -4.84 -8.46
C ILE A 408 -7.44 -4.15 -7.12
N MET A 409 -6.43 -3.44 -6.60
CA MET A 409 -6.55 -2.72 -5.34
C MET A 409 -7.65 -1.66 -5.41
N HIS A 410 -7.68 -0.82 -6.46
CA HIS A 410 -8.74 0.19 -6.63
C HIS A 410 -10.13 -0.43 -6.70
N HIS A 411 -10.30 -1.51 -7.47
CA HIS A 411 -11.58 -2.22 -7.56
C HIS A 411 -12.04 -2.80 -6.22
N ILE A 412 -11.13 -3.43 -5.47
CA ILE A 412 -11.45 -3.97 -4.13
C ILE A 412 -11.81 -2.84 -3.15
N PHE A 413 -11.11 -1.72 -3.20
CA PHE A 413 -11.45 -0.54 -2.40
C PHE A 413 -12.79 0.08 -2.80
N LYS A 414 -13.13 0.09 -4.09
CA LYS A 414 -14.45 0.53 -4.59
C LYS A 414 -15.57 -0.34 -4.01
N ILE A 415 -15.45 -1.67 -4.10
CA ILE A 415 -16.42 -2.61 -3.50
C ILE A 415 -16.53 -2.38 -1.97
N TRP A 416 -15.39 -2.19 -1.30
CA TRP A 416 -15.39 -1.94 0.14
C TRP A 416 -16.10 -0.63 0.49
N GLN A 417 -15.85 0.44 -0.28
CA GLN A 417 -16.49 1.72 -0.12
C GLN A 417 -18.00 1.64 -0.38
N GLU A 418 -18.45 0.93 -1.41
CA GLU A 418 -19.87 0.71 -1.70
C GLU A 418 -20.57 -0.02 -0.55
N SER A 419 -19.95 -1.08 -0.02
CA SER A 419 -20.47 -1.79 1.16
C SER A 419 -20.51 -0.90 2.40
N TRP A 420 -19.53 -0.01 2.57
CA TRP A 420 -19.49 0.94 3.67
C TRP A 420 -20.56 2.03 3.54
N SER A 421 -20.79 2.55 2.34
CA SER A 421 -21.83 3.55 2.06
C SER A 421 -23.25 3.02 2.35
N GLN A 422 -23.45 1.70 2.33
CA GLN A 422 -24.71 1.05 2.71
C GLN A 422 -24.90 0.94 4.23
N GLN A 423 -23.90 1.25 5.06
CA GLN A 423 -23.97 1.17 6.52
C GLN A 423 -24.63 2.41 7.14
N LEU A 424 -25.85 2.74 6.74
CA LEU A 424 -26.56 3.97 7.14
C LEU A 424 -26.74 4.11 8.66
N ASP A 425 -27.02 3.01 9.36
CA ASP A 425 -27.22 3.00 10.82
C ASP A 425 -25.91 2.92 11.63
N ASN A 426 -24.76 2.85 10.96
CA ASN A 426 -23.49 2.75 11.65
C ASN A 426 -23.04 4.12 12.16
N LYS A 427 -22.93 4.27 13.48
CA LYS A 427 -22.50 5.50 14.15
C LYS A 427 -21.13 6.03 13.67
N LEU A 428 -20.23 5.16 13.22
CA LEU A 428 -18.95 5.59 12.65
C LEU A 428 -19.12 6.12 11.22
N HIS A 429 -20.09 5.62 10.45
CA HIS A 429 -20.33 6.05 9.08
C HIS A 429 -20.76 7.51 9.00
N SER A 430 -21.58 7.99 9.95
CA SER A 430 -22.01 9.39 10.00
C SER A 430 -20.85 10.39 10.13
N VAL A 431 -19.76 9.99 10.81
CA VAL A 431 -18.56 10.82 11.01
C VAL A 431 -17.44 10.50 10.01
N LYS A 432 -17.53 9.34 9.33
CA LYS A 432 -16.52 8.85 8.38
C LYS A 432 -17.18 8.14 7.19
N PRO A 433 -17.86 8.88 6.30
CA PRO A 433 -18.51 8.28 5.14
C PRO A 433 -17.50 7.74 4.12
N VAL A 434 -16.31 8.35 4.03
CA VAL A 434 -15.25 7.92 3.11
C VAL A 434 -14.17 7.13 3.85
N ILE A 435 -13.86 5.94 3.35
CA ILE A 435 -12.81 5.07 3.87
C ILE A 435 -11.46 5.73 3.60
N GLY A 436 -10.64 5.84 4.64
CA GLY A 436 -9.30 6.38 4.55
C GLY A 436 -8.57 6.25 5.88
N ALA A 437 -7.25 6.43 5.87
CA ALA A 437 -6.48 6.47 7.12
C ALA A 437 -6.87 7.73 7.92
N TRP A 438 -7.01 7.57 9.24
CA TRP A 438 -7.10 8.70 10.16
C TRP A 438 -5.81 8.79 10.98
N PRO A 439 -5.38 10.00 11.35
CA PRO A 439 -4.22 10.16 12.21
C PRO A 439 -4.43 9.40 13.53
N VAL A 440 -3.39 8.70 13.96
CA VAL A 440 -3.34 7.98 15.24
C VAL A 440 -2.92 8.97 16.32
N MET A 441 -3.56 8.92 17.48
CA MET A 441 -3.08 9.74 18.61
C MET A 441 -1.81 9.09 19.20
N PRO A 442 -0.76 9.88 19.54
CA PRO A 442 0.50 9.34 20.03
C PRO A 442 0.34 8.61 21.37
N MET A 443 -0.61 9.05 22.20
CA MET A 443 -0.93 8.40 23.46
C MET A 443 -2.05 7.37 23.29
N ARG A 444 -1.73 6.10 23.56
CA ARG A 444 -2.68 4.98 23.45
C ARG A 444 -3.98 5.21 24.21
N ARG A 445 -3.92 5.70 25.45
CA ARG A 445 -5.11 5.95 26.28
C ARG A 445 -6.08 6.93 25.62
N THR A 446 -5.56 7.96 24.97
CA THR A 446 -6.35 8.96 24.24
C THR A 446 -6.91 8.37 22.95
N ASP A 447 -6.09 7.62 22.21
CA ASP A 447 -6.50 6.92 20.99
C ASP A 447 -7.66 5.94 21.23
N VAL A 448 -7.61 5.16 22.32
CA VAL A 448 -8.70 4.26 22.75
C VAL A 448 -9.99 5.04 23.00
N LYS A 449 -9.91 6.13 23.77
CA LYS A 449 -11.08 6.94 24.10
C LYS A 449 -11.69 7.53 22.84
N LEU A 450 -10.88 8.12 21.97
CA LEU A 450 -11.31 8.71 20.71
C LEU A 450 -11.94 7.68 19.78
N THR A 451 -11.33 6.49 19.66
CA THR A 451 -11.88 5.40 18.86
C THR A 451 -13.25 4.95 19.36
N ARG A 452 -13.42 4.83 20.69
CA ARG A 452 -14.70 4.46 21.30
C ARG A 452 -15.77 5.52 21.10
N LEU A 453 -15.40 6.80 21.19
CA LEU A 453 -16.30 7.93 20.90
C LEU A 453 -16.75 7.89 19.44
N ARG A 454 -15.83 7.77 18.49
CA ARG A 454 -16.11 7.71 17.04
C ARG A 454 -16.95 6.51 16.63
N ILE A 455 -16.69 5.34 17.22
CA ILE A 455 -17.54 4.15 17.00
C ILE A 455 -18.92 4.33 17.66
N GLY A 456 -19.07 5.28 18.58
CA GLY A 456 -20.30 5.50 19.35
C GLY A 456 -20.48 4.50 20.49
N HIS A 457 -19.45 3.72 20.83
CA HIS A 457 -19.49 2.65 21.83
C HIS A 457 -18.63 3.03 23.04
N THR A 458 -19.26 3.64 24.05
CA THR A 458 -18.63 3.95 25.33
C THR A 458 -19.12 3.01 26.44
N ARG A 459 -18.45 3.02 27.59
CA ARG A 459 -18.93 2.27 28.75
C ARG A 459 -20.33 2.76 29.16
N PHE A 460 -20.56 4.07 29.19
CA PHE A 460 -21.87 4.61 29.56
C PHE A 460 -22.98 4.17 28.60
N THR A 461 -22.74 4.27 27.29
CA THR A 461 -23.77 3.98 26.28
C THR A 461 -24.02 2.49 26.04
N HIS A 462 -23.03 1.60 26.29
CA HIS A 462 -23.13 0.17 25.95
C HIS A 462 -22.87 -0.79 27.12
N ARG A 463 -22.74 -0.28 28.36
CA ARG A 463 -22.65 -1.13 29.56
C ARG A 463 -23.83 -2.08 29.66
N HIS A 464 -25.03 -1.60 29.38
CA HIS A 464 -26.25 -2.39 29.47
C HIS A 464 -26.20 -3.68 28.64
N LEU A 465 -25.62 -3.64 27.43
CA LEU A 465 -25.41 -4.83 26.59
C LEU A 465 -24.36 -5.81 27.15
N LEU A 466 -23.40 -5.30 27.92
CA LEU A 466 -22.36 -6.13 28.53
C LEU A 466 -22.85 -6.85 29.80
N PHE A 467 -23.87 -6.31 30.47
CA PHE A 467 -24.41 -6.82 31.73
C PHE A 467 -25.87 -7.31 31.63
N GLY A 468 -26.52 -7.19 30.46
CA GLY A 468 -27.93 -7.57 30.27
C GLY A 468 -28.91 -6.62 30.97
N GLU A 469 -28.53 -5.36 31.19
CA GLU A 469 -29.36 -4.34 31.84
C GLU A 469 -30.22 -3.60 30.79
N ARG A 470 -31.19 -2.78 31.25
CA ARG A 470 -31.94 -1.87 30.36
C ARG A 470 -31.04 -0.76 29.83
N ALA A 471 -31.30 -0.33 28.59
CA ALA A 471 -30.59 0.80 27.99
C ALA A 471 -30.80 2.06 28.85
N PRO A 472 -29.73 2.81 29.15
CA PRO A 472 -29.87 4.04 29.92
C PRO A 472 -30.53 5.11 29.05
N GLU A 473 -31.60 5.70 29.56
CA GLU A 473 -32.38 6.73 28.88
C GLU A 473 -32.17 8.10 29.51
N CYS A 474 -32.22 9.14 28.67
CA CYS A 474 -32.19 10.51 29.12
C CYS A 474 -33.51 10.88 29.78
N PRO A 475 -33.54 11.24 31.07
CA PRO A 475 -34.79 11.55 31.76
C PRO A 475 -35.49 12.80 31.20
N SER A 476 -34.73 13.73 30.60
CA SER A 476 -35.27 14.97 30.02
C SER A 476 -35.72 14.82 28.56
N CYS A 477 -35.05 13.96 27.79
CA CYS A 477 -35.31 13.82 26.35
C CYS A 477 -36.06 12.53 25.99
N HIS A 478 -36.21 11.60 26.95
CA HIS A 478 -36.87 10.30 26.76
C HIS A 478 -36.31 9.47 25.59
N VAL A 479 -35.02 9.63 25.30
CA VAL A 479 -34.30 8.85 24.29
C VAL A 479 -33.14 8.11 24.93
N SER A 480 -32.77 6.96 24.36
CA SER A 480 -31.58 6.21 24.78
C SER A 480 -30.30 7.04 24.62
N TYR A 481 -29.39 6.95 25.60
CA TYR A 481 -28.13 7.68 25.52
C TYR A 481 -27.23 7.17 24.38
N THR A 482 -26.92 8.06 23.45
CA THR A 482 -25.89 7.87 22.42
C THR A 482 -24.77 8.88 22.60
N VAL A 483 -23.59 8.62 22.00
CA VAL A 483 -22.49 9.58 22.02
C VAL A 483 -22.90 10.88 21.32
N HIS A 484 -23.60 10.78 20.19
CA HIS A 484 -24.18 11.93 19.48
C HIS A 484 -25.13 12.72 20.39
N HIS A 485 -26.06 12.06 21.06
CA HIS A 485 -27.01 12.73 21.95
C HIS A 485 -26.30 13.46 23.09
N ILE A 486 -25.28 12.87 23.71
CA ILE A 486 -24.54 13.50 24.82
C ILE A 486 -23.72 14.69 24.32
N LEU A 487 -23.00 14.52 23.21
CA LEU A 487 -22.05 15.50 22.71
C LEU A 487 -22.65 16.58 21.81
N ILE A 488 -23.87 16.41 21.31
CA ILE A 488 -24.49 17.33 20.35
C ILE A 488 -25.90 17.74 20.82
N ASP A 489 -26.82 16.78 20.95
CA ASP A 489 -28.26 17.12 21.00
C ASP A 489 -28.77 17.52 22.39
N CYS A 490 -28.31 16.84 23.44
CA CYS A 490 -28.98 16.87 24.75
C CYS A 490 -28.79 18.23 25.45
N PRO A 491 -29.87 18.96 25.80
CA PRO A 491 -29.75 20.25 26.47
C PRO A 491 -29.09 20.17 27.86
N VAL A 492 -29.30 19.07 28.58
CA VAL A 492 -28.73 18.84 29.93
C VAL A 492 -27.21 18.90 29.93
N PHE A 493 -26.57 18.43 28.85
CA PHE A 493 -25.12 18.44 28.73
C PHE A 493 -24.56 19.73 28.13
N ASN A 494 -25.39 20.72 27.80
CA ASN A 494 -24.93 21.92 27.09
C ASN A 494 -23.86 22.70 27.86
N HIS A 495 -24.06 22.88 29.18
CA HIS A 495 -23.06 23.56 30.02
C HIS A 495 -21.73 22.79 30.04
N HIS A 496 -21.77 21.47 30.16
CA HIS A 496 -20.57 20.63 30.11
C HIS A 496 -19.86 20.72 28.75
N ARG A 497 -20.62 20.79 27.65
CA ARG A 497 -20.03 20.96 26.31
C ARG A 497 -19.28 22.27 26.20
N ILE A 498 -19.88 23.39 26.62
CA ILE A 498 -19.24 24.71 26.59
C ILE A 498 -17.96 24.72 27.45
N THR A 499 -17.99 24.07 28.62
CA THR A 499 -16.85 24.04 29.54
C THR A 499 -15.69 23.18 29.05
N PHE A 500 -15.97 22.00 28.44
CA PHE A 500 -14.93 21.02 28.08
C PHE A 500 -14.57 20.97 26.59
N PHE A 501 -15.42 21.51 25.72
CA PHE A 501 -15.24 21.53 24.27
C PHE A 501 -15.46 22.96 23.78
N SER A 502 -14.39 23.74 23.61
CA SER A 502 -14.47 25.01 22.89
C SER A 502 -14.93 24.77 21.45
N TYR A 503 -15.54 25.78 20.80
CA TYR A 503 -16.16 25.72 19.46
C TYR A 503 -15.33 25.00 18.36
N ILE A 504 -14.01 24.85 18.57
CA ILE A 504 -13.04 24.31 17.60
C ILE A 504 -12.99 22.77 17.59
N TYR A 505 -13.44 22.07 18.65
CA TYR A 505 -13.24 20.62 18.79
C TYR A 505 -14.31 19.72 18.15
N PHE A 506 -15.42 20.29 17.65
CA PHE A 506 -16.50 19.51 17.05
C PHE A 506 -16.10 18.82 15.73
N ASN A 507 -15.08 19.29 15.03
CA ASN A 507 -14.61 18.69 13.77
C ASN A 507 -13.73 17.43 13.95
N LEU A 508 -13.45 17.00 15.19
CA LEU A 508 -12.55 15.87 15.49
C LEU A 508 -13.27 14.59 15.96
N ILE A 509 -14.53 14.72 16.38
CA ILE A 509 -15.41 13.65 16.88
C ILE A 509 -16.44 13.36 15.80
#